data_AF-A0A2K8NVW6-F1
#
_entry.id   AF-A0A2K8NVW6-F1
#
_cell.length_a   1.000
_cell.length_b   1.000
_cell.length_c   1.000
_cell.angle_alpha   90.00
_cell.angle_beta   90.00
_cell.angle_gamma   90.00
#
_symmetry.space_group_name_H-M   'P 1'
#
loop_
_entity.id
_entity.type
_entity.pdbx_description
1 polymer ?
#
loop_
_entity_poly.entity_id
_entity_poly.type
_entity_poly.pdbx_seq_one_letter_code
_entity_poly.pdbx_strand_id
1 'polypeptide(L)' 'MEYGQSIISRFNNENICDELYRITRNPITKLQKNERILDPLLYSFDNNIEANALVVALNGLNYFY' A
#
# COMPACT_ATOMS: atom_id res chain seq x y z
N MET A 1 -3.67 0.09 22.24
CA MET A 1 -2.91 0.58 21.07
C MET A 1 -3.88 0.64 19.91
N GLU A 2 -4.01 1.78 19.24
CA GLU A 2 -4.84 1.88 18.03
C GLU A 2 -4.28 0.98 16.93
N TYR A 3 -5.15 0.36 16.13
CA TYR A 3 -4.74 -0.64 15.15
C TYR A 3 -3.63 -0.13 14.22
N GLY A 4 -3.73 1.11 13.74
CA GLY A 4 -2.70 1.74 12.90
C GLY A 4 -1.32 1.83 13.56
N GLN A 5 -1.26 2.18 14.85
CA GLN A 5 0.00 2.24 15.59
C GLN A 5 0.66 0.86 15.73
N SER A 6 -0.15 -0.20 15.87
CA SER A 6 0.37 -1.57 15.94
C SER A 6 0.99 -2.03 14.62
N ILE A 7 0.47 -1.58 13.48
CA ILE A 7 1.05 -1.86 12.16
C ILE A 7 2.39 -1.15 12.01
N ILE A 8 2.49 0.12 12.39
CA ILE A 8 3.75 0.89 12.35
C ILE A 8 4.81 0.21 13.23
N SER A 9 4.43 -0.22 14.43
CA SER A 9 5.34 -0.94 15.34
C SER A 9 5.87 -2.25 14.72
N ARG A 10 5.07 -2.96 13.92
CA ARG A 10 5.50 -4.19 13.23
C ARG A 10 6.50 -3.91 12.10
N PHE A 11 6.33 -2.82 11.37
CA PHE A 11 7.28 -2.42 10.31
C PHE A 11 8.64 -1.97 10.87
N ASN A 12 8.67 -1.48 12.12
CA ASN A 12 9.90 -1.08 12.81
C ASN A 12 10.58 -2.23 13.59
N ASN A 13 10.14 -3.49 13.42
CA ASN A 13 10.77 -4.61 14.10
C ASN A 13 12.13 -4.95 13.47
N GLU A 14 13.21 -4.68 14.19
CA GLU A 14 14.60 -4.93 13.74
C GLU A 14 14.88 -6.40 13.41
N ASN A 15 14.09 -7.34 13.97
CA ASN A 15 14.24 -8.77 13.68
C ASN A 15 13.52 -9.20 12.39
N ILE A 16 12.75 -8.31 11.75
CA ILE A 16 12.06 -8.56 10.48
C ILE A 16 12.64 -7.60 9.44
N CYS A 17 13.75 -8.01 8.81
CA CYS A 17 14.37 -7.26 7.73
C CYS A 17 13.95 -7.87 6.39
N ASP A 18 12.87 -7.32 5.82
CA ASP A 18 12.35 -7.76 4.54
C ASP A 18 12.83 -6.85 3.40
N GLU A 19 13.45 -7.46 2.40
CA GLU A 19 13.92 -6.75 1.21
C GLU A 19 12.79 -6.02 0.49
N LEU A 20 13.04 -4.76 0.09
CA LEU A 20 12.05 -3.94 -0.59
C LEU A 20 11.55 -4.62 -1.88
N TYR A 21 12.45 -5.25 -2.64
CA TYR A 21 12.11 -6.03 -3.84
C TYR A 21 11.08 -7.14 -3.54
N ARG A 22 11.23 -7.85 -2.41
CA ARG A 22 10.30 -8.90 -1.99
C ARG A 22 8.94 -8.29 -1.64
N ILE A 23 8.94 -7.13 -0.98
CA ILE A 23 7.73 -6.41 -0.57
C ILE A 23 7.00 -5.79 -1.77
N THR A 24 7.68 -5.40 -2.84
CA THR A 24 7.10 -4.70 -4.00
C THR A 24 6.81 -5.58 -5.21
N ARG A 25 7.37 -6.81 -5.30
CA ARG A 25 7.14 -7.78 -6.41
C ARG A 25 5.69 -7.89 -6.87
N ASN A 26 5.44 -8.16 -8.16
CA ASN A 26 4.09 -8.30 -8.72
C ASN A 26 3.23 -7.02 -8.52
N PRO A 27 3.68 -5.86 -9.03
CA PRO A 27 3.00 -4.58 -8.81
C PRO A 27 1.59 -4.57 -9.40
N ILE A 28 1.40 -5.20 -10.57
CA ILE A 28 0.09 -5.32 -11.24
C ILE A 28 -0.92 -5.99 -10.29
N THR A 29 -0.56 -7.11 -9.67
CA THR A 29 -1.42 -7.82 -8.70
C THR A 29 -1.73 -6.96 -7.48
N LYS A 30 -0.77 -6.17 -6.99
CA LYS A 30 -0.97 -5.34 -5.79
C LYS A 30 -1.82 -4.09 -6.03
N LEU A 31 -1.95 -3.69 -7.30
CA LEU A 31 -2.63 -2.47 -7.71
C LEU A 31 -3.94 -2.73 -8.47
N GLN A 32 -4.32 -3.98 -8.68
CA GLN A 32 -5.59 -4.34 -9.31
C GLN A 32 -6.77 -4.25 -8.32
N LYS A 33 -7.99 -4.45 -8.84
CA LYS A 33 -9.23 -4.52 -8.06
C LYS A 33 -9.26 -5.74 -7.14
N ASN A 34 -9.97 -5.66 -6.01
CA ASN A 34 -10.01 -6.68 -4.95
C ASN A 34 -8.67 -6.87 -4.24
N GLU A 35 -7.80 -5.86 -4.31
CA GLU A 35 -6.47 -5.82 -3.71
C GLU A 35 -6.22 -4.48 -3.02
N ARG A 36 -5.04 -4.37 -2.40
CA ARG A 36 -4.74 -3.42 -1.33
C ARG A 36 -4.79 -1.91 -1.67
N ILE A 37 -4.73 -1.47 -2.94
CA ILE A 37 -4.68 -0.04 -3.31
C ILE A 37 -5.91 0.44 -4.09
N LEU A 38 -6.33 -0.27 -5.13
CA LEU A 38 -7.36 0.25 -6.03
C LEU A 38 -8.74 0.32 -5.38
N ASP A 39 -9.10 -0.67 -4.57
CA ASP A 39 -10.38 -0.69 -3.87
C ASP A 39 -10.57 0.46 -2.88
N PRO A 40 -9.63 0.73 -1.95
CA PRO A 40 -9.77 1.89 -1.07
C PRO A 40 -9.72 3.21 -1.84
N LEU A 41 -8.99 3.30 -2.96
CA LEU A 41 -8.97 4.50 -3.80
C LEU A 41 -10.33 4.74 -4.48
N LEU A 42 -10.95 3.69 -5.04
CA LEU A 42 -12.29 3.77 -5.64
C LEU A 42 -13.33 4.14 -4.59
N TYR A 43 -13.28 3.51 -3.41
CA TYR A 43 -14.16 3.86 -2.30
C TYR A 43 -14.01 5.34 -1.91
N SER A 44 -12.77 5.82 -1.80
CA SER A 44 -12.51 7.23 -1.50
C SER A 44 -13.09 8.16 -2.58
N PHE A 45 -12.92 7.81 -3.85
CA PHE A 45 -13.48 8.57 -4.97
C PHE A 45 -15.02 8.63 -4.89
N ASP A 46 -15.68 7.48 -4.72
CA ASP A 46 -17.14 7.37 -4.67
C ASP A 46 -17.76 8.16 -3.49
N ASN A 47 -16.98 8.37 -2.43
CA ASN A 47 -17.41 9.06 -1.22
C ASN A 47 -16.85 10.48 -1.08
N ASN A 48 -16.20 11.04 -2.10
CA ASN A 48 -15.54 12.35 -2.06
C ASN A 48 -14.53 12.51 -0.89
N ILE A 49 -13.81 11.43 -0.56
CA ILE A 49 -12.76 11.42 0.46
C ILE A 49 -11.41 11.66 -0.21
N GLU A 50 -10.65 12.63 0.30
CA GLU A 50 -9.31 12.90 -0.17
C GLU A 50 -8.37 11.72 0.14
N ALA A 51 -7.64 11.25 -0.88
CA ALA A 51 -6.82 10.03 -0.81
C ALA A 51 -5.46 10.17 -1.50
N ASN A 52 -4.80 11.32 -1.37
CA ASN A 52 -3.54 11.63 -2.07
C ASN A 52 -2.45 10.56 -1.86
N ALA A 53 -2.37 9.96 -0.67
CA ALA A 53 -1.42 8.88 -0.40
C ALA A 53 -1.67 7.62 -1.23
N LEU A 54 -2.94 7.26 -1.48
CA LEU A 54 -3.29 6.13 -2.34
C LEU A 54 -2.98 6.44 -3.82
N VAL A 55 -3.16 7.69 -4.25
CA VAL A 55 -2.75 8.14 -5.59
C VAL A 55 -1.24 8.01 -5.76
N VAL A 56 -0.45 8.45 -4.78
CA VAL A 56 1.02 8.31 -4.80
C VAL A 56 1.43 6.83 -4.85
N ALA A 57 0.69 5.94 -4.18
CA ALA A 57 0.97 4.51 -4.18
C ALA A 57 0.86 3.86 -5.59
N LEU A 58 0.12 4.46 -6.53
CA LEU A 58 0.06 4.00 -7.91
C LEU A 58 1.41 4.07 -8.64
N ASN A 59 2.34 4.90 -8.17
CA ASN A 59 3.73 4.91 -8.68
C ASN A 59 4.43 3.56 -8.50
N GLY A 60 3.90 2.64 -7.69
CA GLY A 60 4.40 1.27 -7.59
C GLY A 60 4.41 0.52 -8.92
N LEU A 61 3.63 0.94 -9.93
CA LEU A 61 3.74 0.42 -11.30
C LEU A 61 5.14 0.62 -11.89
N ASN A 62 5.81 1.71 -11.53
CA ASN A 62 7.15 2.08 -12.02
C ASN A 62 8.27 1.46 -11.18
N TYR A 63 7.99 0.57 -10.23
CA TYR A 63 9.07 0.00 -9.42
C TYR A 63 10.01 -0.90 -10.23
N PHE A 64 9.52 -1.49 -11.33
CA PHE A 64 10.26 -2.42 -12.19
C PHE A 64 10.54 -1.89 -13.60
N TYR A 65 10.18 -0.63 -13.88
CA TYR A 65 10.35 0.04 -15.17
C TYR A 65 10.97 1.41 -14.96
#